data_AF-A0A7W7HH38-F1
#
_entry.id   AF-A0A7W7HH38-F1
#
_cell.length_a   1.000
_cell.length_b   1.000
_cell.length_c   1.000
_cell.angle_alpha   90.00
_cell.angle_beta   90.00
_cell.angle_gamma   90.00
#
_symmetry.space_group_name_H-M   'P 1'
#
loop_
_entity.id
_entity.type
_entity.pdbx_description
1 polymer ?
#
loop_
_entity_poly.entity_id
_entity_poly.type
_entity_poly.pdbx_seq_one_letter_code
_entity_poly.pdbx_strand_id
1 'polypeptide(L)'
;MGEMRIEDTWPDPAGGVAVTGRVRGGAIRRGDTLRLTVDDGSFVVTVVRFLRLCGRQDPEVARPEENTALVLHSVPDGIALIGGLLHTEPVGPARQKEAGRR
;
A
#
# COMPACT_ATOMS: atom_id res chain seq x y z
N MET A 1 -12.71 1.06 -4.49
CA MET A 1 -11.58 1.14 -3.55
C MET A 1 -10.45 0.33 -4.17
N GLY A 2 -9.23 0.84 -4.24
CA GLY A 2 -8.09 0.08 -4.72
C GLY A 2 -7.63 -0.88 -3.65
N GLU A 3 -7.38 -2.14 -4.03
CA GLU A 3 -6.81 -3.15 -3.15
C GLU A 3 -5.69 -3.89 -3.86
N MET A 4 -4.75 -4.42 -3.08
CA MET A 4 -3.66 -5.24 -3.60
C MET A 4 -3.22 -6.22 -2.52
N ARG A 5 -3.26 -7.52 -2.84
CA ARG A 5 -2.60 -8.54 -2.01
C ARG A 5 -1.10 -8.52 -2.31
N ILE A 6 -0.29 -8.54 -1.26
CA ILE A 6 1.17 -8.57 -1.38
C ILE A 6 1.61 -9.99 -1.74
N GLU A 7 2.34 -10.11 -2.84
CA GLU A 7 2.86 -11.38 -3.37
C GLU A 7 4.35 -11.57 -3.07
N ASP A 8 5.12 -10.49 -3.05
CA ASP A 8 6.54 -10.50 -2.68
C ASP A 8 6.97 -9.15 -2.07
N THR A 9 8.13 -9.15 -1.39
CA THR A 9 8.65 -7.99 -0.69
C THR A 9 10.18 -7.97 -0.60
N TRP A 10 10.78 -6.78 -0.64
CA TRP A 10 12.20 -6.57 -0.37
C TRP A 10 12.50 -5.16 0.17
N PRO A 11 13.61 -4.97 0.90
CA PRO A 11 14.05 -3.65 1.32
C PRO A 11 14.35 -2.75 0.10
N ASP A 12 13.84 -1.52 0.13
CA ASP A 12 14.14 -0.55 -0.91
C ASP A 12 15.45 0.21 -0.60
N PRO A 13 16.43 0.29 -1.53
CA PRO A 13 17.70 0.98 -1.27
C PRO A 13 17.56 2.47 -0.95
N ALA A 14 16.46 3.12 -1.35
CA ALA A 14 16.16 4.51 -1.02
C ALA A 14 15.34 4.66 0.27
N GLY A 15 15.11 3.56 1.00
CA GLY A 15 14.32 3.50 2.22
C GLY A 15 12.88 3.04 1.99
N GLY A 16 12.33 2.36 3.01
CA GLY A 16 11.02 1.72 2.95
C GLY A 16 11.08 0.29 2.45
N VAL A 17 9.92 -0.24 2.07
CA VAL A 17 9.77 -1.63 1.65
C VAL A 17 9.07 -1.69 0.30
N ALA A 18 9.73 -2.31 -0.67
CA ALA A 18 9.14 -2.60 -1.96
C ALA A 18 8.24 -3.82 -1.86
N VAL A 19 7.06 -3.75 -2.46
CA VAL A 19 6.08 -4.84 -2.50
C VAL A 19 5.55 -5.02 -3.91
N THR A 20 5.22 -6.25 -4.27
CA THR A 20 4.55 -6.59 -5.53
C THR A 20 3.15 -7.13 -5.29
N GLY A 21 2.30 -7.00 -6.30
CA GLY A 21 1.00 -7.64 -6.32
C GLY A 21 0.18 -7.20 -7.50
N ARG A 22 -1.03 -7.78 -7.61
CA ARG A 22 -2.01 -7.39 -8.62
C ARG A 22 -3.08 -6.49 -8.01
N VAL A 23 -3.25 -5.30 -8.58
CA VAL A 23 -4.26 -4.34 -8.13
C VAL A 23 -5.65 -4.79 -8.54
N ARG A 24 -6.63 -4.66 -7.63
CA ARG A 24 -8.05 -4.92 -7.88
C ARG A 24 -8.91 -3.72 -7.47
N GLY A 25 -10.11 -3.67 -8.03
CA GLY A 25 -11.09 -2.63 -7.70
C GLY A 25 -10.73 -1.26 -8.26
N GLY A 26 -10.13 -0.40 -7.45
CA GLY A 26 -9.72 0.96 -7.79
C GLY A 26 -8.23 1.11 -8.07
N ALA A 27 -7.84 2.24 -8.65
CA ALA A 27 -6.42 2.54 -8.86
C ALA A 27 -5.71 2.93 -7.56
N ILE A 28 -4.42 2.56 -7.45
CA ILE A 28 -3.50 3.00 -6.40
C ILE A 28 -2.53 4.00 -7.02
N ARG A 29 -2.28 5.12 -6.34
CA ARG A 29 -1.43 6.23 -6.81
C ARG A 29 -0.31 6.51 -5.83
N ARG A 30 0.76 7.16 -6.33
CA ARG A 30 1.79 7.69 -5.45
C ARG A 30 1.18 8.75 -4.54
N GLY A 31 1.59 8.74 -3.28
CA GLY A 31 1.06 9.59 -2.23
C GLY A 31 -0.20 9.05 -1.58
N ASP A 32 -0.80 7.97 -2.10
CA ASP A 32 -1.94 7.34 -1.44
C ASP A 32 -1.52 6.82 -0.05
N THR A 33 -2.36 7.15 0.93
CA THR A 33 -2.33 6.51 2.24
C THR A 33 -3.19 5.26 2.17
N LEU A 34 -2.57 4.11 2.43
CA LEU A 34 -3.21 2.80 2.42
C LEU A 34 -3.25 2.28 3.85
N ARG A 35 -4.21 1.41 4.13
CA ARG A 35 -4.15 0.55 5.29
C ARG A 35 -3.65 -0.83 4.85
N LEU A 36 -2.62 -1.28 5.54
CA LEU A 36 -1.96 -2.58 5.41
C LEU A 36 -2.51 -3.48 6.51
N THR A 37 -3.17 -4.57 6.13
CA THR A 37 -3.60 -5.62 7.05
C THR A 37 -2.73 -6.85 6.88
N VAL A 38 -2.12 -7.29 7.97
CA VAL A 38 -1.34 -8.52 8.10
C VAL A 38 -1.83 -9.27 9.35
N ASP A 39 -1.28 -10.45 9.61
CA ASP A 39 -1.67 -11.25 10.78
C ASP A 39 -1.41 -10.50 12.10
N ASP A 40 -0.35 -9.69 12.15
CA ASP A 40 0.05 -8.89 13.32
C ASP A 40 -0.79 -7.62 13.54
N GLY A 41 -1.75 -7.33 12.65
CA GLY A 41 -2.67 -6.21 12.79
C GLY A 41 -2.82 -5.33 11.55
N SER A 42 -3.19 -4.07 11.77
CA SER A 42 -3.43 -3.12 10.70
C SER A 42 -2.66 -1.82 10.89
N PHE A 43 -1.94 -1.40 9.86
CA PHE A 43 -1.02 -0.27 9.88
C PHE A 43 -1.36 0.72 8.77
N VAL A 44 -1.05 1.98 9.00
CA VAL A 44 -1.17 3.03 7.98
C VAL A 44 0.17 3.16 7.28
N VAL A 45 0.18 3.05 5.96
CA VAL A 45 1.37 3.12 5.12
C VAL A 45 1.14 4.09 3.97
N THR A 46 2.20 4.62 3.39
CA THR A 46 2.12 5.55 2.26
C THR A 46 2.87 5.02 1.05
N VAL A 47 2.27 5.13 -0.13
CA VAL A 47 2.93 4.80 -1.40
C VAL A 47 3.89 5.92 -1.77
N VAL A 48 5.20 5.66 -1.77
CA VAL A 48 6.20 6.70 -2.04
C VAL A 48 6.71 6.71 -3.48
N ARG A 49 6.72 5.56 -4.16
CA ARG A 49 7.10 5.45 -5.58
C ARG A 49 6.64 4.14 -6.20
N PHE A 50 6.62 4.09 -7.52
CA PHE A 50 6.44 2.84 -8.29
C PHE A 50 7.78 2.34 -8.82
N LEU A 51 8.02 1.03 -8.72
CA LEU A 51 9.15 0.37 -9.34
C LEU A 51 8.73 -0.12 -10.72
N ARG A 52 9.51 0.22 -11.74
CA ARG A 52 9.16 0.00 -13.14
C ARG A 52 10.35 -0.46 -13.94
N LEU A 53 10.05 -1.10 -15.07
CA LEU A 53 11.05 -1.40 -16.08
C LEU A 53 11.67 -0.10 -16.61
N CYS A 54 12.97 -0.15 -16.87
CA CYS A 54 13.75 0.99 -17.34
C CYS A 54 13.11 1.62 -18.58
N GLY A 55 13.06 2.95 -18.63
CA GLY A 55 12.53 3.72 -19.76
C GLY A 55 11.01 3.91 -19.77
N ARG A 56 10.27 3.31 -18.84
CA ARG A 56 8.81 3.51 -18.74
C ARG A 56 8.47 4.81 -18.00
N GLN A 57 7.82 5.76 -18.68
CA GLN A 57 7.49 7.10 -18.15
C GLN A 57 6.00 7.33 -17.84
N ASP A 58 5.21 6.26 -17.68
CA ASP A 58 3.77 6.39 -17.41
C ASP A 58 3.49 7.19 -16.11
N PRO A 59 2.26 7.69 -15.90
CA PRO A 59 1.86 8.29 -14.63
C PRO A 59 2.07 7.30 -13.46
N GLU A 60 2.50 7.76 -12.28
CA GLU A 60 2.69 6.94 -11.06
C GLU A 60 1.35 6.48 -10.44
N VAL A 61 0.67 5.63 -11.18
CA VAL A 61 -0.64 5.02 -10.91
C VAL A 61 -0.58 3.57 -11.35
N ALA A 62 -1.03 2.66 -10.50
CA ALA A 62 -1.38 1.29 -10.89
C ALA A 62 -2.89 1.18 -11.02
N ARG A 63 -3.35 0.76 -12.20
CA ARG A 63 -4.76 0.59 -12.52
C ARG A 63 -5.25 -0.77 -12.08
N PRO A 64 -6.58 -0.95 -11.92
CA PRO A 64 -7.16 -2.26 -11.68
C PRO A 64 -6.66 -3.27 -12.72
N GLU A 65 -6.43 -4.49 -12.28
CA GLU A 65 -5.94 -5.63 -13.05
C GLU A 65 -4.46 -5.58 -13.45
N GLU A 66 -3.73 -4.50 -13.16
CA GLU A 66 -2.28 -4.41 -13.40
C GLU A 66 -1.48 -5.12 -12.30
N ASN A 67 -0.45 -5.86 -12.72
CA ASN A 67 0.63 -6.26 -11.81
C ASN A 67 1.52 -5.05 -11.59
N THR A 68 1.82 -4.74 -10.34
CA THR A 68 2.61 -3.57 -9.97
C THR A 68 3.64 -3.91 -8.91
N ALA A 69 4.71 -3.12 -8.90
CA ALA A 69 5.66 -3.05 -7.81
C ALA A 69 5.68 -1.61 -7.29
N LEU A 70 5.50 -1.43 -5.99
CA LEU A 70 5.46 -0.11 -5.35
C LEU A 70 6.26 -0.13 -4.05
N VAL A 71 6.72 1.04 -3.61
CA VAL A 71 7.45 1.17 -2.34
C VAL A 71 6.54 1.83 -1.32
N LEU A 72 6.51 1.23 -0.13
CA LEU A 72 5.76 1.68 1.03
C LEU A 72 6.70 2.31 2.06
N HIS A 73 6.24 3.41 2.64
CA HIS A 73 6.79 4.01 3.85
C HIS A 73 5.90 3.71 5.08
N SER A 74 6.46 3.88 6.27
CA SER A 74 5.83 3.62 7.58
C SER A 74 5.44 2.16 7.82
N VAL A 75 6.06 1.22 7.10
CA VAL A 75 5.92 -0.21 7.39
C VAL A 75 6.69 -0.51 8.69
N PRO A 76 6.05 -1.09 9.72
CA PRO A 76 6.75 -1.52 10.93
C PRO A 76 7.85 -2.54 10.63
N ASP A 77 8.92 -2.51 11.44
CA ASP A 77 9.98 -3.50 11.34
C ASP A 77 9.50 -4.87 11.86
N GLY A 78 10.05 -5.95 11.29
CA GLY A 78 9.88 -7.31 11.79
C GLY A 78 8.54 -8.00 11.48
N ILE A 79 7.64 -7.37 10.71
CA ILE A 79 6.37 -7.97 10.31
C ILE A 79 6.47 -8.75 9.00
N ALA A 80 5.70 -9.84 8.89
CA ALA A 80 5.57 -10.60 7.65
C ALA A 80 4.54 -9.92 6.72
N LEU A 81 4.97 -9.54 5.51
CA LEU A 81 4.12 -8.82 4.56
C LEU A 81 3.48 -9.69 3.49
N ILE A 82 4.12 -10.80 3.09
CA ILE A 82 3.61 -11.66 2.03
C ILE A 82 2.26 -12.24 2.45
N GLY A 83 1.27 -12.12 1.57
CA GLY A 83 -0.11 -12.48 1.85
C GLY A 83 -0.94 -11.38 2.48
N GLY A 84 -0.31 -10.32 3.00
CA GLY A 84 -0.97 -9.12 3.51
C GLY A 84 -1.79 -8.38 2.46
N LEU A 85 -2.75 -7.59 2.92
CA LEU A 85 -3.68 -6.84 2.08
C LEU A 85 -3.48 -5.34 2.24
N LEU A 86 -3.25 -4.65 1.12
CA LEU A 86 -3.33 -3.20 1.04
C LEU A 86 -4.72 -2.79 0.56
N HIS A 87 -5.30 -1.77 1.18
CA HIS A 87 -6.50 -1.10 0.68
C HIS A 87 -6.40 0.42 0.80
N THR A 88 -6.88 1.14 -0.22
CA THR A 88 -7.00 2.60 -0.18
C THR A 88 -8.09 2.98 0.81
N GLU A 89 -7.77 3.69 1.88
CA GLU A 89 -8.80 4.28 2.74
C GLU A 89 -9.59 5.34 1.94
N PRO A 90 -10.92 5.44 2.08
CA PRO A 90 -11.65 6.54 1.48
C PRO A 90 -11.19 7.86 2.15
N VAL A 91 -10.86 8.86 1.34
CA VAL A 91 -10.65 10.24 1.81
C VAL A 91 -12.01 10.81 2.23
N GLY A 92 -12.49 10.41 3.41
CA GLY A 92 -13.67 10.93 4.09
C GLY A 92 -13.28 11.33 5.51
N PRO A 93 -14.02 12.24 6.16
CA PRO A 93 -13.65 12.74 7.48
C PRO A 93 -13.53 11.55 8.43
N ALA A 94 -12.37 11.43 9.09
CA ALA A 94 -12.10 10.39 10.05
C ALA A 94 -13.24 10.34 11.06
N ARG A 95 -14.07 9.30 11.02
CA ARG A 95 -14.94 8.97 12.15
C ARG A 95 -14.00 8.49 13.25
N GLN A 96 -13.50 9.42 14.06
CA GLN A 96 -13.09 9.11 15.41
C GLN A 96 -14.32 8.46 16.06
N LYS A 97 -14.24 7.16 16.31
CA LYS A 97 -15.14 6.55 17.29
C LYS A 97 -14.78 7.21 18.61
N GLU A 98 -15.60 8.17 19.03
CA GLU A 98 -15.60 8.65 20.41
C GLU A 98 -15.74 7.42 21.30
N ALA A 99 -14.64 7.08 21.99
CA ALA A 99 -14.69 6.19 23.11
C ALA A 99 -15.65 6.81 24.13
N GLY A 100 -16.73 6.07 24.42
CA GLY A 100 -17.84 6.51 25.23
C GLY A 100 -17.38 7.19 26.52
N ARG A 101 -17.86 8.42 26.71
CA ARG A 101 -17.79 9.11 27.99
C ARG A 101 -19.14 8.95 28.67
N ARG A 102 -19.11 8.11 29.72
CA ARG A 102 -20.04 8.02 30.87
C ARG A 102 -21.37 7.34 30.65
#